data_AF-A0ABD0P820-F1
#
_entry.id   AF-A0ABD0P820-F1
#
_cell.length_a   1.000
_cell.length_b   1.000
_cell.length_c   1.000
_cell.angle_alpha   90.00
_cell.angle_beta   90.00
_cell.angle_gamma   90.00
#
_symmetry.space_group_name_H-M   'P 1'
#
loop_
_entity.id
_entity.type
_entity.pdbx_description
1 polymer ?
#
loop_
_entity_poly.entity_id
_entity_poly.type
_entity_poly.pdbx_seq_one_letter_code
_entity_poly.pdbx_strand_id
1 'polypeptide(L)'
;SLSPEELQQQQLKEKELLERIQKAMACTYILPLGRDRLYRRYWIFPSAGALFVEEDFFGLTEDMLEPRPTPEPKFEELPLAESPVKTDAATEEPILVHNTSPPVNRPNQWFFYSTPAEVEQLIEALNSRGHRESSLKETLLQEKERIVQLMDSKAAQRYHHSGT
;
A
#
# COMPACT_ATOMS: atom_id res chain seq x y z
N SER A 1 -24.92 11.86 4.46
CA SER A 1 -24.99 10.78 3.45
C SER A 1 -25.15 11.44 2.10
N LEU A 2 -24.40 11.03 1.08
CA LEU A 2 -24.59 11.54 -0.28
C LEU A 2 -26.01 11.22 -0.77
N SER A 3 -26.59 12.12 -1.56
CA SER A 3 -27.83 11.87 -2.29
C SER A 3 -27.63 10.69 -3.25
N PRO A 4 -28.66 9.88 -3.55
CA PRO A 4 -28.58 8.84 -4.57
C PRO A 4 -28.04 9.34 -5.92
N GLU A 5 -28.39 10.57 -6.31
CA GLU A 5 -27.91 11.18 -7.55
C GLU A 5 -26.41 11.50 -7.50
N GLU A 6 -25.92 12.00 -6.37
CA GLU A 6 -24.50 12.30 -6.17
C GLU A 6 -23.66 11.02 -6.18
N LEU A 7 -24.18 9.94 -5.58
CA LEU A 7 -23.53 8.63 -5.59
C LEU A 7 -23.45 8.06 -7.01
N GLN A 8 -24.54 8.15 -7.78
CA GLN A 8 -24.55 7.71 -9.17
C GLN A 8 -23.57 8.53 -10.02
N GLN A 9 -23.53 9.85 -9.83
CA GLN A 9 -22.57 10.70 -10.52
C GLN A 9 -21.12 10.38 -10.13
N GLN A 10 -20.86 10.04 -8.86
CA GLN A 10 -19.55 9.61 -8.39
C GLN A 10 -19.13 8.29 -9.06
N GLN A 11 -20.01 7.30 -9.11
CA GLN A 11 -19.74 6.01 -9.76
C GLN A 11 -19.44 6.17 -11.26
N LEU A 12 -20.16 7.06 -11.95
CA LEU A 12 -19.88 7.37 -13.36
C LEU A 12 -18.50 8.00 -13.55
N LYS A 13 -18.13 8.96 -12.68
CA LYS A 13 -16.80 9.59 -12.72
C LYS A 13 -15.68 8.58 -12.44
N GLU A 14 -15.86 7.69 -11.46
CA GLU A 14 -14.90 6.63 -11.15
C GLU A 14 -14.72 5.68 -12.32
N LYS A 15 -15.82 5.25 -12.96
CA LYS A 15 -15.76 4.39 -14.15
C LYS A 15 -15.04 5.07 -15.31
N GLU A 16 -15.36 6.33 -15.61
CA GLU A 16 -14.68 7.11 -16.66
C GLU A 16 -13.17 7.23 -16.38
N LEU A 17 -12.79 7.47 -15.11
CA LEU A 17 -11.39 7.54 -14.71
C LEU A 17 -10.69 6.19 -14.91
N LEU A 18 -11.32 5.08 -14.52
CA LEU A 18 -10.78 3.74 -14.72
C LEU A 18 -10.59 3.41 -16.20
N GLU A 19 -11.55 3.76 -17.06
CA GLU A 19 -11.42 3.57 -18.52
C GLU A 19 -10.26 4.38 -19.10
N ARG A 20 -10.09 5.64 -18.66
CA ARG A 20 -8.96 6.48 -19.06
C ARG A 20 -7.61 5.91 -18.60
N ILE A 21 -7.55 5.37 -17.39
CA ILE A 21 -6.36 4.69 -16.87
C ILE A 21 -6.07 3.44 -17.71
N GLN A 22 -7.07 2.60 -17.99
CA GLN A 22 -6.90 1.40 -18.83
C GLN A 22 -6.40 1.74 -20.23
N LYS A 23 -6.95 2.77 -20.85
CA LYS A 23 -6.50 3.24 -22.17
C LYS A 23 -5.04 3.73 -22.14
N ALA A 24 -4.65 4.48 -21.10
CA ALA A 24 -3.27 4.93 -20.95
C ALA A 24 -2.30 3.76 -20.69
N MET A 25 -2.69 2.81 -19.83
CA MET A 25 -1.91 1.59 -19.55
C MET A 25 -1.71 0.75 -20.81
N ALA A 26 -2.71 0.63 -21.68
CA ALA A 26 -2.56 -0.11 -22.94
C ALA A 26 -1.50 0.50 -23.88
N CYS A 27 -1.26 1.82 -23.80
CA CYS A 27 -0.29 2.53 -24.65
C CYS A 27 1.15 2.45 -24.11
N THR A 28 1.33 2.35 -22.80
CA THR A 28 2.67 2.37 -22.16
C THR A 28 3.07 1.03 -21.57
N TYR A 29 2.10 0.11 -21.40
CA TYR A 29 2.19 -1.15 -20.69
C TYR A 29 2.86 -1.00 -19.31
N ILE A 30 2.58 0.13 -18.63
CA ILE A 30 2.98 0.33 -17.24
C ILE A 30 1.96 -0.39 -16.37
N LEU A 31 2.41 -1.40 -15.63
CA LEU A 31 1.52 -2.25 -14.83
C LEU A 31 1.77 -2.05 -13.34
N PRO A 32 0.85 -1.40 -12.59
CA PRO A 32 0.89 -1.39 -11.14
C PRO A 32 0.51 -2.78 -10.59
N LEU A 33 1.34 -3.35 -9.73
CA LEU A 33 1.11 -4.67 -9.13
C LEU A 33 0.46 -4.58 -7.73
N GLY A 34 0.65 -3.45 -7.05
CA GLY A 34 0.07 -3.24 -5.72
C GLY A 34 1.00 -2.50 -4.77
N ARG A 35 0.69 -2.59 -3.47
CA ARG A 35 1.43 -1.95 -2.39
C ARG A 35 1.67 -2.92 -1.23
N ASP A 36 2.77 -2.72 -0.51
CA ASP A 36 3.05 -3.48 0.72
C ASP A 36 2.65 -2.71 1.99
N ARG A 37 3.00 -3.27 3.17
CA ARG A 37 2.70 -2.67 4.48
C ARG A 37 3.38 -1.32 4.73
N LEU A 38 4.50 -1.05 4.04
CA LEU A 38 5.24 0.21 4.08
C LEU A 38 4.81 1.17 2.96
N TYR A 39 3.68 0.90 2.31
CA TYR A 39 3.08 1.74 1.26
C TYR A 39 3.91 1.85 -0.03
N ARG A 40 4.96 1.03 -0.18
CA ARG A 40 5.78 1.00 -1.40
C ARG A 40 4.98 0.46 -2.57
N ARG A 41 5.09 1.09 -3.74
CA ARG A 41 4.39 0.69 -4.97
C ARG A 41 5.27 -0.21 -5.83
N TYR A 42 4.69 -1.28 -6.34
CA TYR A 42 5.38 -2.25 -7.19
C TYR A 42 4.92 -2.07 -8.64
N TRP A 43 5.88 -1.99 -9.55
CA TRP A 43 5.66 -1.64 -10.95
C TRP A 43 6.41 -2.58 -11.90
N ILE A 44 5.77 -2.92 -13.02
CA ILE A 44 6.44 -3.54 -14.17
C ILE A 44 6.43 -2.59 -15.36
N PHE A 45 7.62 -2.38 -15.90
CA PHE A 45 7.85 -1.71 -17.17
C PHE A 45 8.50 -2.73 -18.11
N PRO A 46 7.78 -3.28 -19.11
CA PRO A 46 8.30 -4.35 -19.97
C PRO A 46 9.61 -4.01 -20.67
N SER A 47 9.76 -2.75 -21.09
CA SER A 47 10.98 -2.26 -21.74
C SER A 47 12.17 -2.12 -20.79
N ALA A 48 11.93 -2.12 -19.48
CA ALA A 48 12.97 -1.96 -18.47
C ALA A 48 13.52 -3.30 -17.96
N GLY A 49 12.79 -4.40 -18.13
CA GLY A 49 13.27 -5.75 -17.85
C GLY A 49 13.64 -6.01 -16.39
N ALA A 50 12.95 -5.37 -15.45
CA ALA A 50 13.06 -5.57 -14.01
C ALA A 50 11.72 -5.27 -13.32
N LEU A 51 11.56 -5.76 -12.08
CA LEU A 51 10.46 -5.38 -11.19
C LEU A 51 10.91 -4.17 -10.37
N PHE A 52 10.15 -3.07 -10.41
CA PHE A 52 10.52 -1.82 -9.75
C PHE A 52 9.70 -1.58 -8.50
N VAL A 53 10.33 -0.98 -7.50
CA VAL A 53 9.70 -0.59 -6.24
C VAL A 53 9.90 0.90 -6.07
N GLU A 54 8.80 1.62 -5.90
CA GLU A 54 8.78 3.05 -5.59
C GLU A 54 8.41 3.21 -4.11
N GLU A 55 9.29 3.80 -3.33
CA GLU A 55 8.93 4.37 -2.04
C GLU A 55 8.16 5.67 -2.28
N ASP A 56 6.84 5.59 -2.16
CA ASP A 56 5.96 6.75 -2.25
C ASP A 56 5.51 7.18 -0.87
N PHE A 57 5.79 8.43 -0.54
CA PHE A 57 5.43 9.04 0.73
C PHE A 57 4.20 9.95 0.64
N PHE A 58 3.58 10.07 -0.55
CA PHE A 58 2.42 10.92 -0.73
C PHE A 58 1.26 10.54 0.21
N GLY A 59 0.85 11.50 1.04
CA GLY A 59 -0.25 11.32 1.99
C GLY A 59 0.06 10.40 3.18
N LEU A 60 1.34 10.09 3.43
CA LEU A 60 1.75 9.32 4.60
C LEU A 60 2.20 10.24 5.73
N THR A 61 1.95 9.79 6.96
CA THR A 61 2.53 10.35 8.19
C THR A 61 3.57 9.38 8.75
N GLU A 62 4.55 9.87 9.51
CA GLU A 62 5.68 9.04 9.95
C GLU A 62 5.26 7.81 10.78
N ASP A 63 4.19 7.90 11.57
CA ASP A 63 3.63 6.78 12.34
C ASP A 63 3.05 5.66 11.47
N MET A 64 2.61 5.96 10.25
CA MET A 64 2.09 4.95 9.33
C MET A 64 3.18 4.00 8.81
N LEU A 65 4.45 4.40 8.95
CA LEU A 65 5.62 3.61 8.56
C LEU A 65 6.19 2.77 9.70
N GLU A 66 5.73 3.02 10.93
CA GLU A 66 6.15 2.26 12.10
C GLU A 66 5.34 0.96 12.23
N PRO A 67 5.96 -0.13 12.72
CA PRO A 67 5.20 -1.31 13.13
C PRO A 67 4.17 -0.89 14.17
N ARG A 68 2.88 -1.19 13.94
CA ARG A 68 1.88 -0.96 14.99
C ARG A 68 2.28 -1.80 16.19
N PRO A 69 2.47 -1.20 17.39
CA PRO A 69 2.63 -2.00 18.59
C PRO A 69 1.40 -2.89 18.70
N THR A 70 1.61 -4.18 18.93
CA THR A 70 0.52 -5.07 19.35
C THR A 70 -0.18 -4.34 20.48
N PRO A 71 -1.49 -4.06 20.40
CA PRO A 71 -2.18 -3.48 21.54
C PRO A 71 -1.95 -4.45 22.70
N GLU A 72 -1.08 -4.07 23.63
CA GLU A 72 -0.98 -4.76 24.91
C GLU A 72 -2.42 -4.78 25.44
N PRO A 73 -2.90 -5.91 25.95
CA PRO A 73 -4.19 -5.92 26.62
C PRO A 73 -4.07 -4.87 27.73
N LYS A 74 -4.72 -3.72 27.54
CA LYS A 74 -4.89 -2.74 28.60
C LYS A 74 -5.69 -3.49 29.66
N PHE A 75 -4.99 -4.00 30.65
CA PHE A 75 -5.62 -4.42 31.89
C PHE A 75 -6.24 -3.12 32.41
N GLU A 76 -7.55 -3.02 32.29
CA GLU A 76 -8.32 -1.95 32.88
C GLU A 76 -8.05 -2.01 34.38
N GLU A 77 -7.16 -1.14 34.89
CA GLU A 77 -7.16 -0.79 36.30
C GLU A 77 -8.47 -0.04 36.55
N LEU A 78 -9.51 -0.82 36.82
CA LEU A 78 -10.78 -0.36 37.37
C LEU A 78 -10.46 0.43 38.65
N PRO A 79 -10.71 1.75 38.73
CA PRO A 79 -10.70 2.43 40.00
C PRO A 79 -11.93 1.95 40.78
N LEU A 80 -11.67 1.15 41.81
CA LEU A 80 -12.67 0.79 42.80
C LEU A 80 -13.12 2.07 43.53
N ALA A 81 -14.27 2.61 43.16
CA ALA A 81 -15.00 3.57 43.99
C ALA A 81 -16.51 3.35 43.82
N GLU A 82 -17.16 3.25 44.96
CA GLU A 82 -18.51 2.77 45.22
C GLU A 82 -19.61 3.58 44.52
N SER A 83 -20.68 2.90 44.08
CA SER A 83 -21.91 3.51 43.54
C SER A 83 -22.78 4.08 44.66
N PRO A 84 -23.65 5.10 44.44
CA PRO A 84 -24.98 4.80 43.89
C PRO A 84 -25.61 5.87 42.96
N VAL A 85 -26.18 5.38 41.85
CA VAL A 85 -27.51 5.69 41.27
C VAL A 85 -27.74 6.93 40.36
N LYS A 86 -28.34 6.61 39.19
CA LYS A 86 -29.36 7.29 38.33
C LYS A 86 -28.94 7.86 36.95
N THR A 87 -29.54 7.24 35.90
CA THR A 87 -30.04 7.77 34.59
C THR A 87 -29.57 9.17 34.17
N ASP A 88 -28.97 9.38 33.00
CA ASP A 88 -29.62 9.47 31.68
C ASP A 88 -28.54 9.69 30.57
N ALA A 89 -28.95 9.60 29.30
CA ALA A 89 -28.20 9.66 28.05
C ALA A 89 -26.99 10.62 27.94
N ALA A 90 -25.88 10.14 27.35
CA ALA A 90 -24.94 10.95 26.56
C ALA A 90 -23.95 10.07 25.77
N THR A 91 -24.03 10.17 24.45
CA THR A 91 -22.93 10.18 23.45
C THR A 91 -21.72 9.28 23.72
N GLU A 92 -21.66 8.13 23.04
CA GLU A 92 -20.38 7.49 22.74
C GLU A 92 -19.61 8.35 21.74
N GLU A 93 -18.72 9.20 22.24
CA GLU A 93 -17.71 9.89 21.45
C GLU A 93 -16.80 8.82 20.82
N PRO A 94 -16.75 8.68 19.47
CA PRO A 94 -15.79 7.79 18.86
C PRO A 94 -14.39 8.33 19.15
N ILE A 95 -13.54 7.48 19.71
CA ILE A 95 -12.12 7.79 19.97
C ILE A 95 -11.51 8.29 18.66
N LEU A 96 -11.38 9.61 18.55
CA LEU A 96 -10.75 10.25 17.41
C LEU A 96 -9.26 9.90 17.51
N VAL A 97 -8.80 8.91 16.77
CA VAL A 97 -7.36 8.74 16.53
C VAL A 97 -6.92 9.90 15.65
N HIS A 98 -6.67 11.05 16.27
CA HIS A 98 -6.04 12.18 15.63
C HIS A 98 -4.59 11.76 15.33
N ASN A 99 -4.36 11.34 14.08
CA ASN A 99 -3.04 11.13 13.50
C ASN A 99 -2.31 12.47 13.57
N THR A 100 -1.50 12.66 14.61
CA THR A 100 -0.77 13.91 14.91
C THR A 100 0.68 13.86 14.44
N SER A 101 1.12 12.74 13.88
CA SER A 101 2.48 12.61 13.39
C SER A 101 2.71 13.49 12.16
N PRO A 102 3.92 14.05 12.02
CA PRO A 102 4.28 14.85 10.85
C PRO A 102 4.10 14.08 9.54
N PRO A 103 3.77 14.78 8.43
CA PRO A 103 3.81 14.18 7.11
C PRO A 103 5.24 13.76 6.78
N VAL A 104 5.38 12.66 6.05
CA VAL A 104 6.69 12.20 5.59
C VAL A 104 7.21 13.16 4.52
N ASN A 105 8.37 13.79 4.78
CA ASN A 105 8.96 14.80 3.90
C ASN A 105 10.36 14.40 3.44
N ARG A 106 10.43 13.33 2.64
CA ARG A 106 11.65 12.86 1.98
C ARG A 106 11.38 12.48 0.53
N PRO A 107 12.37 12.57 -0.36
CA PRO A 107 12.17 12.27 -1.78
C PRO A 107 11.82 10.79 -1.98
N ASN A 108 11.02 10.52 -3.01
CA ASN A 108 10.71 9.15 -3.41
C ASN A 108 12.00 8.43 -3.83
N GLN A 109 12.16 7.19 -3.37
CA GLN A 109 13.28 6.32 -3.72
C GLN A 109 12.82 5.20 -4.64
N TRP A 110 13.69 4.80 -5.57
CA TRP A 110 13.41 3.71 -6.51
C TRP A 110 14.40 2.58 -6.31
N PHE A 111 13.86 1.37 -6.19
CA PHE A 111 14.61 0.11 -6.12
C PHE A 111 14.13 -0.82 -7.21
N PHE A 112 14.85 -1.92 -7.42
CA PHE A 112 14.45 -2.94 -8.38
C PHE A 112 14.90 -4.34 -7.96
N TYR A 113 14.19 -5.34 -8.46
CA TYR A 113 14.59 -6.73 -8.47
C TYR A 113 14.89 -7.12 -9.93
N SER A 114 16.06 -7.70 -10.15
CA SER A 114 16.60 -7.97 -11.49
C SER A 114 16.70 -9.46 -11.82
N THR A 115 16.55 -10.33 -10.82
CA THR A 115 16.62 -11.78 -11.00
C THR A 115 15.32 -12.49 -10.61
N PRO A 116 14.99 -13.63 -11.25
CA PRO A 116 13.81 -14.42 -10.86
C PRO A 116 13.84 -14.86 -9.39
N ALA A 117 15.01 -15.21 -8.88
CA ALA A 117 15.19 -15.65 -7.49
C ALA A 117 14.87 -14.53 -6.48
N GLU A 118 15.19 -13.28 -6.79
CA GLU A 118 14.82 -12.13 -5.97
C GLU A 118 13.31 -11.92 -5.93
N VAL A 119 12.62 -12.11 -7.08
CA VAL A 119 11.15 -12.01 -7.15
C VAL A 119 10.50 -13.12 -6.34
N GLU A 120 11.04 -14.33 -6.36
CA GLU A 120 10.55 -15.44 -5.53
C GLU A 120 10.70 -15.15 -4.03
N GLN A 121 11.87 -14.66 -3.61
CA GLN A 121 12.12 -14.26 -2.23
C GLN A 121 11.16 -13.14 -1.78
N LEU A 122 10.88 -12.17 -2.65
CA LEU A 122 9.88 -11.14 -2.38
C LEU A 122 8.49 -11.76 -2.13
N ILE A 123 8.03 -12.64 -3.03
CA ILE A 123 6.73 -13.30 -2.90
C ILE A 123 6.64 -14.10 -1.61
N GLU A 124 7.72 -14.80 -1.24
CA GLU A 124 7.80 -15.57 0.00
C GLU A 124 7.69 -14.65 1.23
N ALA A 125 8.45 -13.54 1.24
CA ALA A 125 8.50 -12.59 2.33
C ALA A 125 7.21 -11.77 2.54
N LEU A 126 6.34 -11.66 1.53
CA LEU A 126 5.05 -10.98 1.66
C LEU A 126 4.09 -11.74 2.58
N ASN A 127 3.45 -11.02 3.50
CA ASN A 127 2.46 -11.58 4.41
C ASN A 127 1.20 -11.98 3.65
N SER A 128 0.69 -13.19 3.90
CA SER A 128 -0.57 -13.66 3.34
C SER A 128 -1.80 -13.01 3.99
N ARG A 129 -1.63 -12.29 5.10
CA ARG A 129 -2.67 -11.56 5.80
C ARG A 129 -2.62 -10.07 5.49
N GLY A 130 -3.78 -9.42 5.58
CA GLY A 130 -3.94 -7.99 5.42
C GLY A 130 -4.08 -7.56 3.97
N HIS A 131 -5.00 -6.62 3.71
CA HIS A 131 -5.45 -6.27 2.36
C HIS A 131 -4.35 -5.89 1.37
N ARG A 132 -3.29 -5.22 1.85
CA ARG A 132 -2.19 -4.74 1.00
C ARG A 132 -1.27 -5.88 0.58
N GLU A 133 -0.63 -6.54 1.55
CA GLU A 133 0.37 -7.57 1.25
C GLU A 133 -0.26 -8.82 0.62
N SER A 134 -1.47 -9.22 1.04
CA SER A 134 -2.14 -10.37 0.44
C SER A 134 -2.50 -10.10 -1.03
N SER A 135 -3.02 -8.92 -1.34
CA SER A 135 -3.36 -8.52 -2.72
C SER A 135 -2.10 -8.41 -3.58
N LEU A 136 -1.04 -7.78 -3.09
CA LEU A 136 0.22 -7.69 -3.82
C LEU A 136 0.82 -9.08 -4.08
N LYS A 137 0.78 -9.98 -3.10
CA LYS A 137 1.27 -11.35 -3.22
C LYS A 137 0.49 -12.14 -4.26
N GLU A 138 -0.84 -12.03 -4.27
CA GLU A 138 -1.71 -12.66 -5.26
C GLU A 138 -1.39 -12.17 -6.68
N THR A 139 -1.30 -10.85 -6.87
CA THR A 139 -0.94 -10.27 -8.17
C THR A 139 0.45 -10.72 -8.62
N LEU A 140 1.45 -10.72 -7.74
CA LEU A 140 2.80 -11.18 -8.07
C LEU A 140 2.84 -12.67 -8.43
N LEU A 141 2.03 -13.51 -7.78
CA LEU A 141 1.91 -14.93 -8.12
C LEU A 141 1.29 -15.12 -9.51
N GLN A 142 0.21 -14.39 -9.81
CA GLN A 142 -0.45 -14.44 -11.12
C GLN A 142 0.47 -13.97 -12.25
N GLU A 143 1.24 -12.92 -12.02
CA GLU A 143 2.10 -12.29 -13.03
C GLU A 143 3.52 -12.85 -13.07
N LYS A 144 3.88 -13.78 -12.16
CA LYS A 144 5.26 -14.27 -11.95
C LYS A 144 5.93 -14.70 -13.24
N GLU A 145 5.29 -15.57 -14.02
CA GLU A 145 5.87 -16.09 -15.26
C GLU A 145 6.16 -14.98 -16.27
N ARG A 146 5.23 -14.03 -16.42
CA ARG A 146 5.39 -12.88 -17.31
C ARG A 146 6.50 -11.95 -16.82
N ILE A 147 6.59 -11.70 -15.51
CA ILE A 147 7.67 -10.91 -14.91
C ILE A 147 9.01 -11.55 -15.26
N VAL A 148 9.17 -12.85 -15.00
CA VAL A 148 10.41 -13.59 -15.27
C VAL A 148 10.77 -13.57 -16.76
N GLN A 149 9.80 -13.71 -17.66
CA GLN A 149 10.05 -13.61 -19.12
C GLN A 149 10.52 -12.23 -19.57
N LEU A 150 10.07 -11.17 -18.89
CA LEU A 150 10.48 -9.80 -19.19
C LEU A 150 11.85 -9.47 -18.61
N MET A 151 12.33 -10.20 -17.61
CA MET A 151 13.60 -9.89 -16.96
C MET A 151 14.76 -10.00 -17.93
N ASP A 152 15.59 -8.95 -17.96
CA ASP A 152 16.83 -8.93 -18.72
C ASP A 152 18.00 -9.05 -17.74
N SER A 153 18.86 -10.05 -17.94
CA SER A 153 20.10 -10.23 -17.19
C SER A 153 20.99 -8.97 -17.13
N LYS A 154 20.88 -8.07 -18.11
CA LYS A 154 21.61 -6.79 -18.16
C LYS A 154 20.88 -5.64 -17.47
N ALA A 155 19.63 -5.82 -17.05
CA ALA A 155 18.86 -4.79 -16.34
C ALA A 155 19.58 -4.31 -15.08
N ALA A 156 20.15 -5.23 -14.30
CA ALA A 156 20.94 -4.89 -13.11
C ALA A 156 22.03 -3.86 -13.43
N GLN A 157 22.80 -4.06 -14.51
CA GLN A 157 23.91 -3.17 -14.89
C GLN A 157 23.44 -1.76 -15.28
N ARG A 158 22.20 -1.62 -15.79
CA ARG A 158 21.64 -0.33 -16.20
C ARG A 158 21.20 0.54 -15.02
N TYR A 159 20.80 -0.08 -13.92
CA TYR A 159 20.18 0.62 -12.80
C TYR A 159 21.07 0.68 -11.56
N HIS A 160 22.10 -0.16 -11.45
CA HIS A 160 23.16 0.00 -10.46
C HIS A 160 23.98 1.26 -10.77
N HIS A 161 23.63 2.37 -10.14
CA HIS A 161 24.49 3.55 -10.12
C HIS A 161 25.42 3.40 -8.91
N SER A 162 26.67 3.01 -9.15
CA SER A 162 27.74 3.21 -8.16
C SER A 162 27.95 4.72 -8.06
N GLY A 163 27.35 5.35 -7.05
CA GLY A 163 27.63 6.74 -6.73
C GLY A 163 29.12 6.91 -6.50
N THR A 164 29.79 7.64 -7.39
CA THR A 164 31.08 8.29 -7.12
C THR A 164 30.83 9.64 -6.48
#